data_AF-A0A520B620-F1
#
_entry.id   AF-A0A520B620-F1
#
_cell.length_a   1.000
_cell.length_b   1.000
_cell.length_c   1.000
_cell.angle_alpha   90.00
_cell.angle_beta   90.00
_cell.angle_gamma   90.00
#
_symmetry.space_group_name_H-M   'P 1'
#
loop_
_entity.id
_entity.type
_entity.pdbx_description
1 polymer ?
#
loop_
_entity_poly.entity_id
_entity_poly.type
_entity_poly.pdbx_seq_one_letter_code
_entity_poly.pdbx_strand_id
1 'polypeptide(L)'
;YRPADLERQGFYITDGQLVVDREHGVFAEPDGQLLFDMNAEAALPLKRIQQALHVLQSGIPETDALIERFLAHRLLEPIDVTMSFDDGEHLTLEGLYTISLDALHALPDAAVLDLFRRGDLQLAYAQAGSIRHLRTLGRIRNNRLADIG
;
A
#
# COMPACT_ATOMS: atom_id res chain seq x y z
N TYR A 1 11.56 6.05 8.58
CA TYR A 1 10.43 6.28 7.66
C TYR A 1 9.27 5.40 8.13
N ARG A 2 8.08 5.98 8.36
CA ARG A 2 6.84 5.25 8.66
C ARG A 2 5.91 5.39 7.45
N PRO A 3 5.36 4.30 6.89
CA PRO A 3 4.41 4.38 5.78
C PRO A 3 3.21 5.27 6.12
N ALA A 4 2.74 6.05 5.14
CA ALA A 4 1.63 6.98 5.34
C ALA A 4 0.38 6.29 5.90
N ASP A 5 0.05 5.08 5.43
CA ASP A 5 -1.10 4.32 5.91
C ASP A 5 -1.00 3.95 7.40
N LEU A 6 0.22 3.66 7.88
CA LEU A 6 0.49 3.40 9.30
C LEU A 6 0.57 4.67 10.14
N GLU A 7 0.93 5.81 9.54
CA GLU A 7 0.99 7.12 10.23
C GLU A 7 -0.42 7.67 10.47
N ARG A 8 -1.35 7.51 9.51
CA ARG A 8 -2.70 8.07 9.61
C ARG A 8 -3.68 7.27 10.46
N GLN A 9 -3.28 6.16 11.07
CA GLN A 9 -4.21 5.24 11.76
C GLN A 9 -5.17 5.97 12.70
N GLY A 10 -6.47 5.64 12.67
CA GLY A 10 -7.51 6.34 13.43
C GLY A 10 -7.94 7.69 12.86
N PHE A 11 -7.27 8.20 11.82
CA PHE A 11 -7.62 9.43 11.11
C PHE A 11 -7.97 9.15 9.64
N TYR A 12 -9.00 9.84 9.17
CA TYR A 12 -9.55 9.65 7.83
C TYR A 12 -9.95 11.00 7.22
N ILE A 13 -10.26 11.00 5.93
CA ILE A 13 -10.91 12.13 5.26
C ILE A 13 -12.33 11.72 4.85
N THR A 14 -13.30 12.56 5.17
CA THR A 14 -14.69 12.47 4.71
C THR A 14 -15.13 13.85 4.26
N ASP A 15 -15.67 13.97 3.05
CA ASP A 15 -16.12 15.24 2.47
C ASP A 15 -15.06 16.37 2.55
N GLY A 16 -13.79 16.02 2.37
CA GLY A 16 -12.66 16.94 2.44
C GLY A 16 -12.26 17.37 3.86
N GLN A 17 -12.89 16.80 4.89
CA GLN A 17 -12.61 17.09 6.29
C GLN A 17 -11.89 15.94 6.97
N LEU A 18 -10.95 16.28 7.86
CA LEU A 18 -10.29 15.31 8.73
C LEU A 18 -11.27 14.86 9.82
N VAL A 19 -11.49 13.56 9.87
CA VAL A 19 -12.33 12.89 10.86
C VAL A 19 -11.52 11.88 11.66
N VAL A 20 -11.95 11.62 12.89
CA VAL A 20 -11.27 10.72 13.82
C VAL A 20 -12.20 9.58 14.18
N ASP A 21 -11.74 8.35 14.01
CA ASP A 21 -12.40 7.18 14.58
C ASP A 21 -11.94 7.03 16.04
N ARG A 22 -12.80 7.46 16.96
CA ARG A 22 -12.50 7.50 18.39
C ARG A 22 -12.39 6.12 19.03
N GLU A 23 -12.95 5.10 18.38
CA GLU A 23 -12.94 3.70 18.84
C GLU A 23 -11.70 2.96 18.31
N HIS A 24 -10.92 3.58 17.43
CA HIS A 24 -9.75 2.96 16.82
C HIS A 24 -8.68 2.63 17.88
N GLY A 25 -8.19 1.39 17.88
CA GLY A 25 -7.25 0.89 18.91
C GLY A 25 -5.91 1.63 19.01
N VAL A 26 -5.58 2.49 18.04
CA VAL A 26 -4.41 3.40 18.11
C VAL A 26 -4.51 4.41 19.25
N PHE A 27 -5.73 4.68 19.74
CA PHE A 27 -6.01 5.59 20.84
C PHE A 27 -6.19 4.88 22.20
N ALA A 28 -5.98 3.57 22.27
CA ALA A 28 -6.21 2.79 23.49
C ALA A 28 -5.14 3.02 24.57
N GLU A 29 -3.95 3.47 24.19
CA GLU A 29 -2.83 3.69 25.11
C GLU A 29 -2.99 5.01 25.89
N PRO A 30 -2.77 5.01 27.22
CA PRO A 30 -2.90 6.21 28.04
C PRO A 30 -1.82 7.27 27.77
N ASP A 31 -0.66 6.85 27.26
CA ASP A 31 0.47 7.74 26.95
C ASP A 31 0.43 8.19 25.47
N GLY A 32 -0.40 9.18 25.20
CA GLY A 32 -0.57 9.79 23.88
C GLY A 32 0.30 11.03 23.62
N GLN A 33 0.40 11.42 22.35
CA GLN A 33 1.00 12.70 21.94
C GLN A 33 -0.10 13.74 21.70
N LEU A 34 0.14 14.98 22.14
CA LEU A 34 -0.80 16.08 21.90
C LEU A 34 -0.92 16.38 20.40
N LEU A 35 -2.15 16.48 19.90
CA LEU A 35 -2.43 16.88 18.51
C LEU A 35 -2.34 18.39 18.31
N PHE A 36 -2.55 19.16 19.38
CA PHE A 36 -2.47 20.61 19.38
C PHE A 36 -1.47 21.09 20.42
N ASP A 37 -0.79 22.19 20.14
CA ASP A 37 0.08 22.85 21.10
C ASP A 37 -0.69 23.81 22.02
N MET A 38 0.04 24.49 22.91
CA MET A 38 -0.53 25.44 23.88
C MET A 38 -1.20 26.66 23.25
N ASN A 39 -0.96 26.93 21.96
CA ASN A 39 -1.57 28.03 21.21
C ASN A 39 -2.77 27.55 20.36
N ALA A 40 -3.23 26.31 20.55
CA ALA A 40 -4.25 25.64 19.73
C ALA A 40 -3.84 25.43 18.26
N GLU A 41 -2.54 25.45 17.97
CA GLU A 41 -2.00 25.17 16.63
C GLU A 41 -1.69 23.67 16.47
N ALA A 42 -1.66 23.19 15.23
CA ALA A 42 -1.34 21.80 14.94
C ALA A 42 0.08 21.44 15.42
N ALA A 43 0.15 20.51 16.38
CA ALA A 43 1.41 19.96 16.86
C ALA A 43 2.02 19.01 15.82
N LEU A 44 3.28 18.61 16.05
CA LEU A 44 4.01 17.71 15.14
C LEU A 44 3.26 16.41 14.78
N PRO A 45 2.57 15.71 15.70
CA PRO A 45 1.85 14.48 15.37
C PRO A 45 0.73 14.73 14.36
N LEU A 46 -0.09 15.76 14.59
CA LEU A 46 -1.18 16.13 13.69
C LEU A 46 -0.67 16.54 12.31
N LYS A 47 0.45 17.29 12.25
CA LYS A 47 1.10 17.65 10.98
C LYS A 47 1.54 16.42 10.17
N ARG A 48 2.08 15.39 10.84
CA ARG A 48 2.46 14.12 10.17
C ARG A 48 1.25 13.36 9.65
N ILE A 49 0.18 13.30 10.44
CA ILE A 49 -1.10 12.69 10.03
C ILE A 49 -1.67 13.42 8.81
N GLN A 50 -1.71 14.76 8.84
CA GLN A 50 -2.18 15.57 7.72
C GLN A 50 -1.35 15.33 6.46
N GLN A 51 -0.02 15.28 6.58
CA GLN A 51 0.87 14.95 5.47
C GLN A 51 0.60 13.54 4.94
N ALA A 52 0.42 12.55 5.81
CA ALA A 52 0.16 11.17 5.42
C ALA A 52 -1.18 11.05 4.68
N LEU A 53 -2.23 11.70 5.17
CA LEU A 53 -3.53 11.75 4.50
C LEU A 53 -3.42 12.44 3.13
N HIS A 54 -2.70 13.55 3.04
CA HIS A 54 -2.48 14.25 1.77
C HIS A 54 -1.74 13.38 0.74
N VAL A 55 -0.69 12.66 1.17
CA VAL A 55 0.05 11.73 0.31
C VAL A 55 -0.87 10.63 -0.21
N LEU A 56 -1.69 10.03 0.66
CA LEU A 56 -2.60 8.96 0.28
C LEU A 56 -3.70 9.46 -0.67
N GLN A 57 -4.29 10.62 -0.40
CA GLN A 57 -5.33 11.20 -1.26
C GLN A 57 -4.79 11.59 -2.63
N SER A 58 -3.60 12.19 -2.69
CA SER A 58 -2.99 12.61 -3.95
C SER A 58 -2.52 11.41 -4.78
N GLY A 59 -2.13 10.32 -4.11
CA GLY A 59 -1.69 9.09 -4.78
C GLY A 59 -2.81 8.27 -5.44
N ILE A 60 -4.07 8.45 -5.03
CA ILE A 60 -5.22 7.73 -5.63
C ILE A 60 -5.34 8.02 -7.15
N PRO A 61 -5.52 9.27 -7.60
CA PRO A 61 -5.66 9.55 -9.04
C PRO A 61 -4.41 9.20 -9.83
N GLU A 62 -3.22 9.29 -9.24
CA GLU A 62 -1.96 8.86 -9.88
C GLU A 62 -1.92 7.35 -10.10
N THR A 63 -2.39 6.58 -9.11
CA THR A 63 -2.49 5.11 -9.18
C THR A 63 -3.54 4.71 -10.22
N ASP A 64 -4.72 5.34 -10.22
CA ASP A 64 -5.77 5.07 -11.20
C ASP A 64 -5.25 5.32 -12.63
N ALA A 65 -4.60 6.46 -12.85
CA ALA A 65 -4.03 6.79 -14.17
C ALA A 65 -2.96 5.77 -14.60
N LEU A 66 -2.13 5.27 -13.68
CA LEU A 66 -1.15 4.23 -13.97
C LEU A 66 -1.83 2.91 -14.38
N ILE A 67 -2.84 2.48 -13.62
CA ILE A 67 -3.61 1.27 -13.90
C ILE A 67 -4.25 1.36 -15.28
N GLU A 68 -4.87 2.48 -15.64
CA GLU A 68 -5.45 2.69 -16.96
C GLU A 68 -4.43 2.53 -18.09
N ARG A 69 -3.21 3.05 -17.92
CA ARG A 69 -2.13 2.86 -18.91
C ARG A 69 -1.70 1.40 -19.02
N PHE A 70 -1.59 0.69 -17.89
CA PHE A 70 -1.25 -0.73 -17.88
C PHE A 70 -2.35 -1.59 -18.52
N LEU A 71 -3.62 -1.25 -18.30
CA LEU A 71 -4.76 -1.89 -18.97
C LEU A 71 -4.74 -1.64 -20.49
N ALA A 72 -4.50 -0.40 -20.93
CA ALA A 72 -4.42 -0.06 -22.35
C ALA A 72 -3.32 -0.85 -23.09
N HIS A 73 -2.23 -1.15 -22.39
CA HIS A 73 -1.13 -1.97 -22.90
C HIS A 73 -1.28 -3.48 -22.63
N ARG A 74 -2.38 -3.93 -22.01
CA ARG A 74 -2.64 -5.32 -21.63
C ARG A 74 -1.53 -5.93 -20.77
N LEU A 75 -1.03 -5.13 -19.82
CA LEU A 75 0.06 -5.51 -18.93
C LEU A 75 -0.40 -6.19 -17.65
N LEU A 76 -1.70 -6.16 -17.33
CA LEU A 76 -2.23 -6.79 -16.12
C LEU A 76 -2.64 -8.25 -16.39
N GLU A 77 -2.18 -9.16 -15.55
CA GLU A 77 -2.56 -10.58 -15.59
C GLU A 77 -3.02 -11.07 -14.21
N PRO A 78 -4.02 -11.96 -14.13
CA PRO A 78 -4.45 -12.52 -12.85
C PRO A 78 -3.37 -13.42 -12.26
N ILE A 79 -3.29 -13.47 -10.93
CA ILE A 79 -2.42 -14.40 -10.20
C ILE A 79 -3.22 -15.14 -9.13
N ASP A 80 -2.89 -16.41 -8.96
CA ASP A 80 -3.35 -17.20 -7.83
C ASP A 80 -2.26 -17.22 -6.76
N VAL A 81 -2.59 -16.76 -5.56
CA VAL A 81 -1.67 -16.81 -4.42
C VAL A 81 -2.21 -17.78 -3.40
N THR A 82 -1.51 -18.90 -3.24
CA THR A 82 -1.76 -19.86 -2.15
C THR A 82 -0.59 -19.87 -1.19
N MET A 83 -0.90 -19.82 0.11
CA MET A 83 0.05 -19.91 1.20
C MET A 83 -0.38 -21.03 2.15
N SER A 84 0.60 -21.80 2.62
CA SER A 84 0.41 -22.83 3.65
C SER A 84 1.24 -22.46 4.86
N PHE A 85 0.63 -22.55 6.04
CA PHE A 85 1.26 -22.21 7.32
C PHE A 85 1.59 -23.48 8.11
N ASP A 86 2.51 -23.36 9.08
CA ASP A 86 3.04 -24.51 9.82
C ASP A 86 2.03 -25.12 10.80
N ASP A 87 0.96 -24.39 11.13
CA ASP A 87 -0.20 -24.83 11.91
C ASP A 87 -1.23 -25.64 11.08
N GLY A 88 -0.97 -25.82 9.77
CA GLY A 88 -1.86 -26.49 8.84
C GLY A 88 -2.94 -25.58 8.25
N GLU A 89 -2.98 -24.28 8.58
CA GLU A 89 -3.85 -23.33 7.91
C GLU A 89 -3.40 -23.08 6.46
N HIS A 90 -4.38 -22.83 5.59
CA HIS A 90 -4.14 -22.42 4.21
C HIS A 90 -4.85 -21.10 3.94
N LEU A 91 -4.16 -20.20 3.22
CA LEU A 91 -4.72 -18.96 2.73
C LEU A 91 -4.63 -18.95 1.20
N THR A 92 -5.79 -18.90 0.56
CA THR A 92 -5.90 -18.63 -0.87
C THR A 92 -6.40 -17.20 -1.04
N LEU A 93 -5.67 -16.41 -1.83
CA LEU A 93 -6.10 -15.07 -2.23
C LEU A 93 -6.51 -15.12 -3.69
N GLU A 94 -7.78 -14.80 -3.94
CA GLU A 94 -8.39 -14.77 -5.26
C GLU A 94 -8.60 -13.32 -5.72
N GLY A 95 -8.74 -13.12 -7.02
CA GLY A 95 -9.00 -11.79 -7.61
C GLY A 95 -7.79 -10.86 -7.61
N LEU A 96 -6.59 -11.39 -7.40
CA LEU A 96 -5.35 -10.61 -7.47
C LEU A 96 -4.83 -10.52 -8.90
N TYR A 97 -4.15 -9.43 -9.20
CA TYR A 97 -3.50 -9.16 -10.47
C TYR A 97 -2.06 -8.73 -10.26
N THR A 98 -1.22 -8.98 -11.26
CA THR A 98 0.17 -8.50 -11.34
C THR A 98 0.47 -7.91 -12.70
N ILE A 99 1.70 -7.43 -12.87
CA ILE A 99 2.25 -7.02 -14.15
C ILE A 99 2.88 -8.22 -14.85
N SER A 100 2.39 -8.53 -16.05
CA SER A 100 2.96 -9.51 -16.96
C SER A 100 4.28 -8.99 -17.52
N LEU A 101 5.41 -9.58 -17.10
CA LEU A 101 6.73 -9.19 -17.62
C LEU A 101 6.91 -9.60 -19.08
N ASP A 102 6.27 -10.69 -19.51
CA ASP A 102 6.29 -11.12 -20.91
C ASP A 102 5.59 -10.09 -21.80
N ALA A 103 4.39 -9.62 -21.41
CA ALA A 103 3.69 -8.56 -22.13
C ALA A 103 4.47 -7.23 -22.12
N LEU A 104 5.11 -6.91 -20.98
CA LEU A 104 5.96 -5.72 -20.84
C LEU A 104 7.17 -5.77 -21.80
N HIS A 105 7.83 -6.92 -21.93
CA HIS A 105 8.97 -7.11 -22.85
C HIS A 105 8.57 -7.18 -24.32
N ALA A 106 7.31 -7.50 -24.60
CA ALA A 106 6.76 -7.53 -25.96
C ALA A 106 6.21 -6.18 -26.44
N LEU A 107 6.32 -5.11 -25.62
CA LEU A 107 5.82 -3.79 -26.00
C LEU A 107 6.57 -3.21 -27.21
N PRO A 108 5.88 -2.48 -28.10
CA PRO A 108 6.53 -1.76 -29.19
C PRO A 108 7.37 -0.60 -28.65
N ASP A 109 8.47 -0.26 -29.33
CA ASP A 109 9.45 0.75 -28.92
C ASP A 109 8.82 2.09 -28.49
N ALA A 110 7.79 2.55 -29.21
CA ALA A 110 7.10 3.80 -28.88
C ALA A 110 6.41 3.77 -27.51
N ALA A 111 5.78 2.63 -27.17
CA ALA A 111 5.15 2.44 -25.86
C ALA A 111 6.20 2.33 -24.76
N VAL A 112 7.31 1.62 -25.01
CA VAL A 112 8.44 1.53 -24.08
C VAL A 112 8.98 2.92 -23.74
N LEU A 113 9.18 3.77 -24.76
CA LEU A 113 9.71 5.11 -24.56
C LEU A 113 8.74 6.03 -23.78
N ASP A 114 7.44 5.94 -24.04
CA ASP A 114 6.42 6.70 -23.29
C ASP A 114 6.39 6.28 -21.82
N LEU A 115 6.29 4.96 -21.54
CA LEU A 115 6.28 4.42 -20.18
C LEU A 115 7.58 4.72 -19.43
N PHE A 116 8.73 4.69 -20.11
CA PHE A 116 10.02 5.07 -19.51
C PHE A 116 10.02 6.52 -19.05
N ARG A 117 9.60 7.45 -19.92
CA ARG A 117 9.60 8.89 -19.61
C ARG A 117 8.64 9.26 -18.48
N ARG A 118 7.57 8.49 -18.29
CA ARG A 118 6.61 8.64 -17.19
C ARG A 118 7.09 8.01 -15.87
N GLY A 119 8.13 7.18 -15.91
CA GLY A 119 8.59 6.39 -14.76
C GLY A 119 7.80 5.09 -14.54
N ASP A 120 6.86 4.78 -15.41
CA ASP A 120 5.94 3.64 -15.26
C ASP A 120 6.67 2.29 -15.32
N LEU A 121 7.75 2.18 -16.11
CA LEU A 121 8.53 0.94 -16.19
C LEU A 121 9.12 0.56 -14.82
N GLN A 122 9.60 1.53 -14.05
CA GLN A 122 10.12 1.29 -12.71
C GLN A 122 9.03 0.73 -11.78
N LEU A 123 7.83 1.32 -11.85
CA LEU A 123 6.67 0.90 -11.07
C LEU A 123 6.19 -0.49 -11.49
N ALA A 124 6.20 -0.80 -12.78
CA ALA A 124 5.86 -2.12 -13.30
C ALA A 124 6.76 -3.23 -12.72
N TYR A 125 8.08 -3.03 -12.74
CA TYR A 125 9.02 -4.00 -12.14
C TYR A 125 8.88 -4.08 -10.62
N ALA A 126 8.65 -2.95 -9.94
CA ALA A 126 8.43 -2.95 -8.49
C ALA A 126 7.17 -3.76 -8.13
N GLN A 127 6.08 -3.58 -8.86
CA GLN A 127 4.84 -4.34 -8.67
C GLN A 127 5.02 -5.83 -8.96
N ALA A 128 5.58 -6.19 -10.12
CA ALA A 128 5.86 -7.59 -10.45
C ALA A 128 6.77 -8.27 -9.41
N GLY A 129 7.78 -7.54 -8.91
CA GLY A 129 8.69 -8.03 -7.88
C GLY A 129 8.02 -8.21 -6.51
N SER A 130 6.97 -7.42 -6.21
CA SER A 130 6.32 -7.39 -4.90
C SER A 130 5.73 -8.75 -4.49
N ILE A 131 5.30 -9.57 -5.46
CA ILE A 131 4.77 -10.92 -5.21
C ILE A 131 5.76 -11.78 -4.40
N ARG A 132 7.06 -11.62 -4.64
CA ARG A 132 8.10 -12.39 -3.94
C ARG A 132 8.11 -12.12 -2.43
N HIS A 133 7.59 -10.96 -2.00
CA HIS A 133 7.47 -10.63 -0.58
C HIS A 133 6.35 -11.40 0.11
N LEU A 134 5.34 -11.93 -0.60
CA LEU A 134 4.28 -12.75 -0.01
C LEU A 134 4.84 -13.98 0.72
N ARG A 135 5.86 -14.63 0.14
CA ARG A 135 6.57 -15.75 0.80
C ARG A 135 7.25 -15.31 2.10
N THR A 136 7.83 -14.11 2.10
CA THR A 136 8.51 -13.57 3.28
C THR A 136 7.50 -13.25 4.38
N LEU A 137 6.35 -12.67 4.02
CA LEU A 137 5.24 -12.42 4.94
C LEU A 137 4.69 -13.73 5.54
N GLY A 138 4.58 -14.79 4.72
CA GLY A 138 4.20 -16.12 5.20
C GLY A 138 5.14 -16.65 6.27
N ARG A 139 6.45 -16.59 6.02
CA ARG A 139 7.47 -16.97 7.00
C ARG A 139 7.40 -16.14 8.28
N ILE A 140 7.19 -14.82 8.16
CA ILE A 140 7.04 -13.93 9.33
C ILE A 140 5.82 -14.36 10.17
N ARG A 141 4.71 -14.69 9.53
CA ARG A 141 3.51 -15.19 10.21
C ARG A 141 3.79 -16.52 10.94
N ASN A 142 4.43 -17.49 10.28
CA ASN A 142 4.79 -18.78 10.90
C ASN A 142 5.66 -18.59 12.15
N ASN A 143 6.69 -17.74 12.06
CA ASN A 143 7.56 -17.47 13.20
C ASN A 143 6.78 -16.88 14.40
N ARG A 144 5.82 -15.99 14.14
CA ARG A 144 4.97 -15.43 15.21
C ARG A 144 4.06 -16.46 15.85
N LEU A 145 3.58 -17.44 15.08
CA LEU A 145 2.78 -18.54 15.62
C LEU A 145 3.62 -19.47 16.50
N ALA A 146 4.88 -19.74 16.10
CA ALA A 146 5.81 -20.54 16.89
C ALA A 146 6.22 -19.84 18.20
N ASP A 147 6.31 -18.51 18.24
CA ASP A 147 6.64 -17.75 19.46
C ASP A 147 5.49 -17.70 20.50
N ILE A 148 4.26 -18.07 20.10
CA ILE A 148 3.07 -18.09 20.96
C ILE A 148 2.81 -19.49 21.55
N GLY A 149 3.45 -20.54 21.01
CA GLY A 149 3.31 -21.95 21.47
C GLY A 149 4.42 -22.38 22.40
#